data_AF-A0A6P1AJU9-F1
#
_entry.id   AF-A0A6P1AJU9-F1
#
_cell.length_a   1.000
_cell.length_b   1.000
_cell.length_c   1.000
_cell.angle_alpha   90.00
_cell.angle_beta   90.00
_cell.angle_gamma   90.00
#
_symmetry.space_group_name_H-M   'P 1'
#
loop_
_entity.id
_entity.type
_entity.pdbx_description
1 polymer ?
#
loop_
_entity_poly.entity_id
_entity_poly.type
_entity_poly.pdbx_seq_one_letter_code
_entity_poly.pdbx_strand_id
1 'polypeptide(L)'
;MSEWAWLSRVALVGVAGTVAIAIKFSPLLPEKSSNDSAKNINSPQTKVLPVKLLETPPQLPQPQPTNSPTQTAKATSEFNLDRSLEVHSPLFATPISLGMLAIGVAEGNYRLFIEDNTLYVEQTKYYFGHTDPGNLSWGDVVTNYGPCSDQGRSRGNISQAEAICLQRSRSQLATHLTDLHQAGINPDLDLEAVINVADLYNQASPIHSRRFPEALAIARGGGLTGVKAIAWARTASFYLNANNELDVENGSNHATGLLGVCIRENLVITEWNCVYRDQLRRAEAIASVINKYIQIAKQQKNQVTSSD
;
A
#
# COMPACT_ATOMS: atom_id res chain seq x y z
N MET A 1 17.00 -21.85 -10.48
CA MET A 1 16.88 -20.38 -10.48
C MET A 1 15.45 -20.05 -10.15
N SER A 2 15.17 -19.28 -9.09
CA SER A 2 13.77 -19.02 -8.70
C SER A 2 13.07 -18.22 -9.81
N GLU A 3 11.81 -18.53 -10.07
CA GLU A 3 10.99 -17.87 -11.11
C GLU A 3 10.90 -16.33 -10.91
N TRP A 4 11.28 -15.85 -9.72
CA TRP A 4 11.23 -14.45 -9.28
C TRP A 4 12.40 -13.59 -9.81
N ALA A 5 13.59 -14.15 -9.97
CA ALA A 5 14.76 -13.42 -10.47
C ALA A 5 14.62 -12.95 -11.94
N TRP A 6 13.60 -13.46 -12.65
CA TRP A 6 13.31 -13.07 -14.03
C TRP A 6 12.30 -11.92 -14.13
N LEU A 7 11.32 -11.83 -13.21
CA LEU A 7 10.33 -10.74 -13.18
C LEU A 7 10.98 -9.35 -12.97
N SER A 8 12.12 -9.30 -12.27
CA SER A 8 12.91 -8.07 -12.12
C SER A 8 13.57 -7.61 -13.43
N ARG A 9 13.85 -8.52 -14.38
CA ARG A 9 14.47 -8.22 -15.68
C ARG A 9 13.46 -7.80 -16.74
N VAL A 10 12.22 -8.30 -16.67
CA VAL A 10 11.14 -7.96 -17.63
C VAL A 10 10.61 -6.54 -17.42
N ALA A 11 10.75 -5.97 -16.22
CA ALA A 11 10.37 -4.59 -15.91
C ALA A 11 11.07 -3.53 -16.79
N LEU A 12 12.15 -3.88 -17.50
CA LEU A 12 12.86 -2.98 -18.40
C LEU A 12 12.34 -2.94 -19.84
N VAL A 13 11.48 -3.87 -20.27
CA VAL A 13 11.15 -4.05 -21.70
C VAL A 13 9.68 -3.72 -22.05
N GLY A 14 8.81 -3.48 -21.06
CA GLY A 14 7.36 -3.45 -21.28
C GLY A 14 6.61 -2.18 -20.88
N VAL A 15 7.21 -0.99 -20.90
CA VAL A 15 6.47 0.26 -20.61
C VAL A 15 6.64 1.25 -21.76
N ALA A 16 5.61 1.40 -22.57
CA ALA A 16 5.52 2.44 -23.59
C ALA A 16 4.28 3.31 -23.35
N GLY A 17 4.49 4.62 -23.24
CA GLY A 17 3.48 5.65 -23.46
C GLY A 17 2.71 6.14 -22.23
N THR A 18 3.09 7.31 -21.72
CA THR A 18 2.18 8.19 -20.95
C THR A 18 1.22 8.87 -21.93
N VAL A 19 -0.06 8.54 -21.93
CA VAL A 19 -1.08 9.33 -22.66
C VAL A 19 -1.57 10.44 -21.72
N ALA A 20 -1.00 11.64 -21.87
CA ALA A 20 -1.50 12.84 -21.21
C ALA A 20 -2.63 13.45 -22.06
N ILE A 21 -3.89 13.28 -21.66
CA ILE A 21 -5.01 13.99 -22.27
C ILE A 21 -5.04 15.42 -21.72
N ALA A 22 -4.51 16.36 -22.51
CA ALA A 22 -4.57 17.79 -22.19
C ALA A 22 -5.98 18.34 -22.49
N ILE A 23 -6.81 18.49 -21.46
CA ILE A 23 -8.09 19.20 -21.57
C ILE A 23 -7.80 20.70 -21.50
N LYS A 24 -7.89 21.39 -22.65
CA LYS A 24 -7.84 22.86 -22.73
C LYS A 24 -9.13 23.44 -22.15
N PHE A 25 -9.07 24.01 -20.95
CA PHE A 25 -10.10 24.92 -20.45
C PHE A 25 -9.66 26.36 -20.69
N SER A 26 -10.36 27.06 -21.58
CA SER A 26 -10.26 28.51 -21.75
C SER A 26 -10.88 29.23 -20.53
N PRO A 27 -10.29 30.34 -20.05
CA PRO A 27 -10.88 31.09 -18.95
C PRO A 27 -11.92 32.08 -19.50
N LEU A 28 -13.17 31.94 -19.06
CA LEU A 28 -14.17 33.00 -19.12
C LEU A 28 -14.22 33.67 -17.75
N LEU A 29 -13.55 34.82 -17.65
CA LEU A 29 -13.77 35.78 -16.57
C LEU A 29 -15.08 36.52 -16.83
N PRO A 30 -15.88 36.79 -15.79
CA PRO A 30 -16.68 37.99 -15.73
C PRO A 30 -16.19 38.94 -14.63
N GLU A 31 -16.27 40.21 -14.97
CA GLU A 31 -15.89 41.38 -14.19
C GLU A 31 -16.99 41.75 -13.16
N LYS A 32 -16.52 42.15 -11.96
CA LYS A 32 -17.01 43.23 -11.08
C LYS A 32 -18.44 43.20 -10.48
N SER A 33 -18.51 43.31 -9.15
CA SER A 33 -19.17 44.42 -8.43
C SER A 33 -19.04 44.29 -6.91
N SER A 34 -18.59 45.34 -6.23
CA SER A 34 -18.71 45.54 -4.79
C SER A 34 -20.11 46.00 -4.42
N ASN A 35 -20.69 45.47 -3.34
CA ASN A 35 -21.26 46.28 -2.24
C ASN A 35 -21.79 45.42 -1.09
N ASP A 36 -21.43 45.88 0.11
CA ASP A 36 -22.04 45.76 1.45
C ASP A 36 -23.29 44.91 1.64
N SER A 37 -23.25 44.03 2.65
CA SER A 37 -24.04 44.20 3.89
C SER A 37 -23.85 43.03 4.85
N ALA A 38 -23.60 43.39 6.11
CA ALA A 38 -23.67 42.51 7.26
C ALA A 38 -25.02 41.78 7.32
N LYS A 39 -24.98 40.45 7.51
CA LYS A 39 -26.06 39.72 8.17
C LYS A 39 -25.49 38.57 9.00
N ASN A 40 -25.57 38.80 10.29
CA ASN A 40 -25.46 37.87 11.39
C ASN A 40 -26.36 36.64 11.12
N ILE A 41 -25.76 35.47 10.90
CA ILE A 41 -26.48 34.19 10.89
C ILE A 41 -25.79 33.30 11.92
N ASN A 42 -26.47 33.15 13.06
CA ASN A 42 -26.27 32.08 14.01
C ASN A 42 -26.28 30.75 13.26
N SER A 43 -25.10 30.14 13.06
CA SER A 43 -25.02 28.73 12.68
C SER A 43 -25.44 27.89 13.88
N PRO A 44 -26.39 26.96 13.74
CA PRO A 44 -26.69 26.03 14.81
C PRO A 44 -25.45 25.13 15.01
N GLN A 45 -24.82 25.24 16.17
CA GLN A 45 -23.89 24.24 16.68
C GLN A 45 -24.61 22.88 16.64
N THR A 46 -24.30 22.10 15.62
CA THR A 46 -24.70 20.70 15.57
C THR A 46 -23.92 20.02 16.69
N LYS A 47 -24.61 19.68 17.78
CA LYS A 47 -24.08 18.83 18.84
C LYS A 47 -23.60 17.53 18.18
N VAL A 48 -22.29 17.38 18.04
CA VAL A 48 -21.66 16.12 17.67
C VAL A 48 -21.91 15.17 18.84
N LEU A 49 -22.82 14.21 18.64
CA LEU A 49 -23.00 13.11 19.58
C LEU A 49 -21.77 12.19 19.49
N PRO A 50 -21.24 11.68 20.62
CA PRO A 50 -20.15 10.71 20.58
C PRO A 50 -20.67 9.41 19.96
N VAL A 51 -20.19 9.08 18.75
CA VAL A 51 -20.42 7.78 18.12
C VAL A 51 -19.43 6.80 18.74
N LYS A 52 -19.97 5.77 19.41
CA LYS A 52 -19.19 4.72 20.07
C LYS A 52 -18.80 3.66 19.03
N LEU A 53 -17.56 3.69 18.55
CA LEU A 53 -16.97 2.57 17.80
C LEU A 53 -16.94 1.34 18.71
N LEU A 54 -17.32 0.16 18.19
CA LEU A 54 -17.18 -1.09 18.93
C LEU A 54 -15.70 -1.53 18.93
N GLU A 55 -15.15 -1.77 20.12
CA GLU A 55 -13.71 -1.90 20.36
C GLU A 55 -13.11 -3.29 20.06
N THR A 56 -13.89 -4.35 19.86
CA THR A 56 -13.28 -5.70 19.81
C THR A 56 -12.76 -6.08 18.42
N PRO A 57 -11.44 -6.30 18.26
CA PRO A 57 -10.89 -6.99 17.10
C PRO A 57 -11.37 -8.45 17.05
N PRO A 58 -11.38 -9.08 15.86
CA PRO A 58 -11.73 -10.50 15.73
C PRO A 58 -10.70 -11.35 16.46
N GLN A 59 -11.19 -12.41 17.10
CA GLN A 59 -10.40 -13.41 17.79
C GLN A 59 -9.33 -14.00 16.85
N LEU A 60 -8.11 -14.19 17.36
CA LEU A 60 -7.01 -14.83 16.63
C LEU A 60 -7.52 -16.10 15.94
N PRO A 61 -7.17 -16.36 14.67
CA PRO A 61 -7.46 -17.65 14.05
C PRO A 61 -6.84 -18.74 14.92
N GLN A 62 -7.66 -19.62 15.49
CA GLN A 62 -7.15 -20.73 16.29
C GLN A 62 -6.31 -21.64 15.39
N PRO A 63 -5.15 -22.12 15.87
CA PRO A 63 -4.34 -23.08 15.13
C PRO A 63 -5.21 -24.29 14.82
N GLN A 64 -5.44 -24.59 13.54
CA GLN A 64 -5.99 -25.89 13.18
C GLN A 64 -4.95 -26.96 13.56
N PRO A 65 -5.33 -28.03 14.29
CA PRO A 65 -4.43 -29.13 14.57
C PRO A 65 -4.04 -29.80 13.25
N THR A 66 -2.87 -29.44 12.74
CA THR A 66 -2.27 -30.03 11.55
C THR A 66 -1.53 -31.28 11.99
N ASN A 67 -2.19 -32.43 11.88
CA ASN A 67 -1.52 -33.73 11.82
C ASN A 67 -0.79 -33.85 10.48
N SER A 68 0.30 -33.08 10.32
CA SER A 68 1.23 -33.23 9.20
C SER A 68 2.60 -33.58 9.77
N PRO A 69 3.27 -34.62 9.26
CA PRO A 69 4.60 -34.96 9.73
C PRO A 69 5.52 -33.76 9.53
N THR A 70 6.31 -33.44 10.53
CA THR A 70 7.46 -32.53 10.47
C THR A 70 8.24 -32.82 9.20
N GLN A 71 8.00 -32.05 8.14
CA GLN A 71 8.88 -32.02 7.00
C GLN A 71 10.15 -31.36 7.50
N THR A 72 11.17 -32.18 7.73
CA THR A 72 12.54 -31.76 7.96
C THR A 72 12.88 -30.72 6.90
N ALA A 73 13.01 -29.46 7.34
CA ALA A 73 13.24 -28.32 6.49
C ALA A 73 14.45 -28.61 5.58
N LYS A 74 14.19 -28.71 4.28
CA LYS A 74 15.22 -28.77 3.25
C LYS A 74 16.03 -27.49 3.41
N ALA A 75 17.31 -27.63 3.78
CA ALA A 75 18.23 -26.56 4.15
C ALA A 75 17.85 -25.21 3.52
N THR A 76 17.26 -24.34 4.33
CA THR A 76 17.06 -22.94 3.99
C THR A 76 18.43 -22.38 3.66
N SER A 77 18.65 -22.03 2.39
CA SER A 77 19.71 -21.12 1.98
C SER A 77 19.83 -20.03 3.04
N GLU A 78 21.01 -19.92 3.66
CA GLU A 78 21.31 -18.87 4.64
C GLU A 78 20.90 -17.51 4.03
N PHE A 79 20.14 -16.71 4.78
CA PHE A 79 19.72 -15.39 4.32
C PHE A 79 20.94 -14.51 4.12
N ASN A 80 21.07 -13.98 2.91
CA ASN A 80 22.16 -13.08 2.55
C ASN A 80 21.55 -11.76 2.11
N LEU A 81 21.69 -10.74 2.95
CA LEU A 81 21.08 -9.43 2.72
C LEU A 81 21.56 -8.79 1.40
N ASP A 82 22.84 -8.88 1.08
CA ASP A 82 23.40 -8.29 -0.15
C ASP A 82 22.79 -8.93 -1.40
N ARG A 83 22.65 -10.26 -1.39
CA ARG A 83 21.99 -11.00 -2.47
C ARG A 83 20.50 -10.65 -2.56
N SER A 84 19.78 -10.61 -1.44
CA SER A 84 18.37 -10.22 -1.44
C SER A 84 18.19 -8.78 -1.92
N LEU A 85 19.10 -7.87 -1.56
CA LEU A 85 19.12 -6.51 -2.08
C LEU A 85 19.32 -6.48 -3.60
N GLU A 86 20.23 -7.27 -4.16
CA GLU A 86 20.41 -7.38 -5.60
C GLU A 86 19.12 -7.86 -6.31
N VAL A 87 18.44 -8.85 -5.73
CA VAL A 87 17.19 -9.41 -6.26
C VAL A 87 16.04 -8.40 -6.21
N HIS A 88 15.90 -7.66 -5.10
CA HIS A 88 14.73 -6.83 -4.83
C HIS A 88 14.91 -5.34 -5.18
N SER A 89 16.13 -4.82 -5.31
CA SER A 89 16.37 -3.42 -5.69
C SER A 89 15.67 -3.01 -7.00
N PRO A 90 15.58 -3.88 -8.04
CA PRO A 90 14.83 -3.57 -9.26
C PRO A 90 13.34 -3.25 -9.04
N LEU A 91 12.72 -3.71 -7.94
CA LEU A 91 11.32 -3.38 -7.62
C LEU A 91 11.10 -1.88 -7.43
N PHE A 92 12.17 -1.17 -7.02
CA PHE A 92 12.15 0.25 -6.72
C PHE A 92 13.24 0.99 -7.52
N ALA A 93 13.53 0.55 -8.75
CA ALA A 93 14.57 1.15 -9.59
C ALA A 93 14.12 2.42 -10.34
N THR A 94 12.83 2.56 -10.64
CA THR A 94 12.26 3.71 -11.34
C THR A 94 10.84 3.96 -10.84
N PRO A 95 10.23 5.15 -11.06
CA PRO A 95 8.84 5.43 -10.68
C PRO A 95 7.80 4.45 -11.25
N ILE A 96 8.16 3.74 -12.34
CA ILE A 96 7.32 2.74 -13.02
C ILE A 96 7.81 1.30 -12.82
N SER A 97 8.73 1.06 -11.89
CA SER A 97 9.12 -0.30 -11.50
C SER A 97 7.98 -1.01 -10.77
N LEU A 98 7.98 -2.34 -10.78
CA LEU A 98 6.88 -3.16 -10.24
C LEU A 98 6.43 -2.73 -8.83
N GLY A 99 7.37 -2.54 -7.90
CA GLY A 99 7.06 -2.13 -6.53
C GLY A 99 6.45 -0.72 -6.46
N MET A 100 6.95 0.21 -7.27
CA MET A 100 6.42 1.57 -7.34
C MET A 100 5.03 1.63 -7.98
N LEU A 101 4.78 0.85 -9.03
CA LEU A 101 3.45 0.73 -9.62
C LEU A 101 2.46 0.10 -8.63
N ALA A 102 2.87 -0.93 -7.90
CA ALA A 102 2.03 -1.56 -6.89
C ALA A 102 1.61 -0.58 -5.78
N ILE A 103 2.56 0.22 -5.26
CA ILE A 103 2.26 1.31 -4.32
C ILE A 103 1.31 2.33 -4.96
N GLY A 104 1.57 2.78 -6.19
CA GLY A 104 0.73 3.77 -6.85
C GLY A 104 -0.69 3.30 -7.14
N VAL A 105 -0.89 2.02 -7.43
CA VAL A 105 -2.25 1.43 -7.56
C VAL A 105 -2.90 1.28 -6.18
N ALA A 106 -2.15 0.91 -5.14
CA ALA A 106 -2.67 0.84 -3.77
C ALA A 106 -3.13 2.21 -3.24
N GLU A 107 -2.42 3.28 -3.57
CA GLU A 107 -2.86 4.65 -3.30
C GLU A 107 -4.03 5.12 -4.18
N GLY A 108 -4.29 4.43 -5.31
CA GLY A 108 -5.27 4.84 -6.31
C GLY A 108 -4.78 5.94 -7.26
N ASN A 109 -3.48 6.27 -7.23
CA ASN A 109 -2.83 7.23 -8.11
C ASN A 109 -2.55 6.63 -9.50
N TYR A 110 -2.47 5.30 -9.62
CA TYR A 110 -2.35 4.60 -10.89
C TYR A 110 -3.50 3.61 -11.12
N ARG A 111 -3.76 3.34 -12.41
CA ARG A 111 -4.55 2.21 -12.89
C ARG A 111 -3.73 1.42 -13.90
N LEU A 112 -3.74 0.09 -13.78
CA LEU A 112 -3.04 -0.81 -14.70
C LEU A 112 -4.03 -1.63 -15.52
N PHE A 113 -3.80 -1.69 -16.82
CA PHE A 113 -4.55 -2.54 -17.74
C PHE A 113 -3.60 -3.18 -18.75
N ILE A 114 -4.05 -4.29 -19.35
CA ILE A 114 -3.31 -5.03 -20.36
C ILE A 114 -4.09 -4.89 -21.65
N GLU A 115 -3.41 -4.45 -22.70
CA GLU A 115 -3.94 -4.37 -24.07
C GLU A 115 -2.83 -4.85 -25.02
N ASP A 116 -3.17 -5.72 -25.96
CA ASP A 116 -2.21 -6.33 -26.91
C ASP A 116 -0.93 -6.84 -26.25
N ASN A 117 -1.07 -7.59 -25.14
CA ASN A 117 0.03 -8.17 -24.37
C ASN A 117 1.02 -7.14 -23.79
N THR A 118 0.63 -5.87 -23.72
CA THR A 118 1.43 -4.76 -23.20
C THR A 118 0.79 -4.24 -21.91
N LEU A 119 1.61 -4.00 -20.88
CA LEU A 119 1.14 -3.39 -19.64
C LEU A 119 1.09 -1.88 -19.81
N TYR A 120 -0.08 -1.30 -19.63
CA TYR A 120 -0.27 0.15 -19.62
C TYR A 120 -0.50 0.64 -18.20
N VAL A 121 0.03 1.83 -17.94
CA VAL A 121 -0.13 2.55 -16.68
C VAL A 121 -0.83 3.86 -16.98
N GLU A 122 -2.02 4.04 -16.42
CA GLU A 122 -2.77 5.29 -16.46
C GLU A 122 -2.61 6.02 -15.13
N GLN A 123 -2.24 7.30 -15.21
CA GLN A 123 -2.24 8.22 -14.07
C GLN A 123 -3.68 8.66 -13.80
N THR A 124 -4.20 8.42 -12.60
CA THR A 124 -5.56 8.85 -12.26
C THR A 124 -5.56 10.34 -11.91
N LYS A 125 -6.75 10.94 -11.76
CA LYS A 125 -6.86 12.33 -11.28
C LYS A 125 -6.14 12.56 -9.93
N TYR A 126 -6.04 11.54 -9.08
CA TYR A 126 -5.43 11.65 -7.75
C TYR A 126 -3.91 11.86 -7.82
N TYR A 127 -3.27 11.34 -8.88
CA TYR A 127 -1.85 11.52 -9.15
C TYR A 127 -1.44 13.01 -9.24
N PHE A 128 -2.32 13.84 -9.78
CA PHE A 128 -2.07 15.26 -10.05
C PHE A 128 -2.45 16.18 -8.89
N GLY A 129 -2.92 15.63 -7.78
CA GLY A 129 -3.41 16.42 -6.65
C GLY A 129 -4.63 15.78 -5.99
N HIS A 130 -4.52 15.46 -4.72
CA HIS A 130 -5.67 15.12 -3.88
C HIS A 130 -5.40 15.47 -2.42
N THR A 131 -6.44 15.58 -1.61
CA THR A 131 -6.32 15.75 -0.17
C THR A 131 -6.79 14.48 0.49
N ASP A 132 -5.95 13.88 1.34
CA ASP A 132 -6.37 12.72 2.11
C ASP A 132 -7.47 13.14 3.09
N PRO A 133 -8.59 12.41 3.12
CA PRO A 133 -9.65 12.73 4.06
C PRO A 133 -9.23 12.60 5.53
N GLY A 134 -8.14 11.85 5.82
CA GLY A 134 -7.53 11.78 7.15
C GLY A 134 -6.83 13.08 7.58
N ASN A 135 -6.23 13.82 6.64
CA ASN A 135 -5.51 15.08 6.91
C ASN A 135 -6.45 16.23 7.30
N LEU A 136 -7.70 16.18 6.81
CA LEU A 136 -8.75 17.14 7.18
C LEU A 136 -9.11 17.12 8.67
N SER A 137 -8.78 16.04 9.39
CA SER A 137 -9.08 15.90 10.82
C SER A 137 -8.16 16.75 11.71
N TRP A 138 -7.04 17.25 11.18
CA TRP A 138 -5.99 17.97 11.92
C TRP A 138 -5.87 19.46 11.56
N GLY A 139 -6.76 19.98 10.71
CA GLY A 139 -6.81 21.41 10.35
C GLY A 139 -5.89 21.84 9.21
N ASP A 140 -4.92 21.01 8.81
CA ASP A 140 -4.02 21.29 7.68
C ASP A 140 -4.50 20.56 6.41
N VAL A 141 -4.93 21.34 5.41
CA VAL A 141 -5.27 20.82 4.08
C VAL A 141 -3.97 20.65 3.29
N VAL A 142 -3.42 19.44 3.31
CA VAL A 142 -2.25 19.09 2.52
C VAL A 142 -2.68 18.46 1.20
N THR A 143 -2.17 18.99 0.08
CA THR A 143 -2.34 18.38 -1.24
C THR A 143 -1.20 17.42 -1.52
N ASN A 144 -1.57 16.19 -1.84
CA ASN A 144 -0.71 15.08 -2.20
C ASN A 144 -0.54 14.98 -3.72
N TYR A 145 0.66 14.60 -4.15
CA TYR A 145 1.03 14.41 -5.55
C TYR A 145 1.81 13.12 -5.75
N GLY A 146 1.84 12.66 -7.00
CA GLY A 146 2.70 11.56 -7.44
C GLY A 146 2.17 10.18 -7.04
N PRO A 147 3.00 9.13 -7.15
CA PRO A 147 2.56 7.75 -6.94
C PRO A 147 2.13 7.46 -5.50
N CYS A 148 2.77 8.11 -4.53
CA CYS A 148 2.77 7.64 -3.14
C CYS A 148 2.08 8.59 -2.15
N SER A 149 1.36 9.58 -2.67
CA SER A 149 0.68 10.59 -1.85
C SER A 149 1.65 11.28 -0.90
N ASP A 150 2.49 12.16 -1.45
CA ASP A 150 3.72 12.69 -0.84
C ASP A 150 3.58 13.51 0.45
N GLN A 151 2.36 13.75 0.95
CA GLN A 151 2.06 14.55 2.15
C GLN A 151 2.64 15.97 2.05
N GLY A 152 2.55 16.58 0.86
CA GLY A 152 2.95 17.96 0.59
C GLY A 152 4.47 18.21 0.56
N ARG A 153 5.29 17.16 0.69
CA ARG A 153 6.76 17.26 0.71
C ARG A 153 7.35 17.82 -0.60
N SER A 154 6.65 17.63 -1.70
CA SER A 154 7.03 18.11 -3.03
C SER A 154 6.60 19.54 -3.32
N ARG A 155 5.77 20.15 -2.46
CA ARG A 155 5.21 21.50 -2.67
C ARG A 155 4.53 21.66 -4.05
N GLY A 156 3.88 20.60 -4.54
CA GLY A 156 3.18 20.58 -5.83
C GLY A 156 4.02 20.17 -7.04
N ASN A 157 5.29 19.82 -6.85
CA ASN A 157 6.13 19.34 -7.94
C ASN A 157 6.06 17.81 -8.08
N ILE A 158 5.37 17.32 -9.11
CA ILE A 158 5.18 15.88 -9.36
C ILE A 158 6.52 15.13 -9.48
N SER A 159 7.50 15.67 -10.21
CA SER A 159 8.81 15.02 -10.38
C SER A 159 9.54 14.88 -9.04
N GLN A 160 9.39 15.88 -8.16
CA GLN A 160 9.92 15.81 -6.80
C GLN A 160 9.15 14.80 -5.95
N ALA A 161 7.82 14.71 -6.08
CA ALA A 161 7.01 13.72 -5.38
C ALA A 161 7.42 12.27 -5.76
N GLU A 162 7.64 12.02 -7.05
CA GLU A 162 8.15 10.74 -7.55
C GLU A 162 9.54 10.42 -6.99
N ALA A 163 10.47 11.38 -7.03
CA ALA A 163 11.82 11.20 -6.54
C ALA A 163 11.86 10.90 -5.03
N ILE A 164 11.07 11.64 -4.24
CA ILE A 164 10.95 11.42 -2.79
C ILE A 164 10.37 10.04 -2.50
N CYS A 165 9.32 9.64 -3.21
CA CYS A 165 8.76 8.31 -2.97
C CYS A 165 9.77 7.21 -3.30
N LEU A 166 10.39 7.28 -4.48
CA LEU A 166 11.38 6.30 -4.91
C LEU A 166 12.53 6.19 -3.90
N GLN A 167 13.02 7.33 -3.41
CA GLN A 167 14.07 7.37 -2.39
C GLN A 167 13.63 6.69 -1.10
N ARG A 168 12.41 6.96 -0.61
CA ARG A 168 11.87 6.35 0.62
C ARG A 168 11.72 4.83 0.49
N SER A 169 11.21 4.35 -0.63
CA SER A 169 11.04 2.91 -0.87
C SER A 169 12.40 2.18 -0.92
N ARG A 170 13.40 2.82 -1.53
CA ARG A 170 14.77 2.27 -1.57
C ARG A 170 15.45 2.26 -0.21
N SER A 171 15.35 3.36 0.55
CA SER A 171 16.09 3.52 1.80
C SER A 171 15.69 2.50 2.87
N GLN A 172 14.46 2.00 2.81
CA GLN A 172 13.96 1.02 3.77
C GLN A 172 14.06 -0.44 3.31
N LEU A 173 14.45 -0.70 2.06
CA LEU A 173 14.43 -2.05 1.50
C LEU A 173 15.23 -3.03 2.35
N ALA A 174 16.45 -2.67 2.78
CA ALA A 174 17.28 -3.53 3.62
C ALA A 174 16.60 -3.89 4.94
N THR A 175 15.96 -2.91 5.59
CA THR A 175 15.21 -3.10 6.83
C THR A 175 14.02 -4.03 6.60
N HIS A 176 13.25 -3.83 5.53
CA HIS A 176 12.10 -4.66 5.20
C HIS A 176 12.47 -6.13 4.95
N LEU A 177 13.54 -6.37 4.19
CA LEU A 177 14.04 -7.73 3.93
C LEU A 177 14.50 -8.41 5.22
N THR A 178 15.18 -7.66 6.08
CA THR A 178 15.67 -8.16 7.38
C THR A 178 14.52 -8.47 8.33
N ASP A 179 13.57 -7.55 8.50
CA ASP A 179 12.42 -7.73 9.41
C ASP A 179 11.53 -8.90 8.92
N LEU A 180 11.35 -9.09 7.59
CA LEU A 180 10.68 -10.27 7.02
C LEU A 180 11.41 -11.57 7.36
N HIS A 181 12.73 -11.61 7.12
CA HIS A 181 13.52 -12.79 7.41
C HIS A 181 13.49 -13.15 8.89
N GLN A 182 13.62 -12.16 9.78
CA GLN A 182 13.56 -12.35 11.24
C GLN A 182 12.21 -12.90 11.70
N ALA A 183 11.12 -12.55 11.01
CA ALA A 183 9.79 -13.13 11.26
C ALA A 183 9.61 -14.55 10.67
N GLY A 184 10.65 -15.15 10.10
CA GLY A 184 10.60 -16.47 9.48
C GLY A 184 10.02 -16.47 8.06
N ILE A 185 9.85 -15.30 7.43
CA ILE A 185 9.35 -15.17 6.07
C ILE A 185 10.54 -14.99 5.13
N ASN A 186 10.70 -15.89 4.15
CA ASN A 186 11.77 -15.74 3.18
C ASN A 186 11.40 -14.67 2.13
N PRO A 187 12.05 -13.49 2.12
CA PRO A 187 11.68 -12.41 1.19
C PRO A 187 11.92 -12.78 -0.28
N ASP A 188 12.93 -13.60 -0.58
CA ASP A 188 13.26 -14.03 -1.96
C ASP A 188 12.21 -14.97 -2.56
N LEU A 189 11.32 -15.51 -1.73
CA LEU A 189 10.21 -16.40 -2.13
C LEU A 189 8.83 -15.75 -1.95
N ASP A 190 8.77 -14.55 -1.38
CA ASP A 190 7.52 -13.89 -1.00
C ASP A 190 7.50 -12.42 -1.41
N LEU A 191 7.46 -12.22 -2.72
CA LEU A 191 7.40 -10.90 -3.34
C LEU A 191 6.21 -10.06 -2.87
N GLU A 192 5.06 -10.71 -2.61
CA GLU A 192 3.85 -10.02 -2.14
C GLU A 192 4.07 -9.41 -0.75
N ALA A 193 4.73 -10.13 0.16
CA ALA A 193 5.10 -9.60 1.48
C ALA A 193 6.09 -8.43 1.37
N VAL A 194 7.10 -8.53 0.50
CA VAL A 194 8.10 -7.47 0.27
C VAL A 194 7.45 -6.17 -0.23
N ILE A 195 6.50 -6.26 -1.17
CA ILE A 195 5.81 -5.07 -1.68
C ILE A 195 4.84 -4.52 -0.63
N ASN A 196 4.10 -5.38 0.08
CA ASN A 196 3.14 -4.92 1.09
C ASN A 196 3.81 -4.24 2.28
N VAL A 197 4.98 -4.69 2.75
CA VAL A 197 5.69 -4.00 3.83
C VAL A 197 6.20 -2.62 3.40
N ALA A 198 6.71 -2.49 2.17
CA ALA A 198 7.15 -1.22 1.61
C ALA A 198 5.99 -0.23 1.44
N ASP A 199 4.86 -0.74 0.97
CA ASP A 199 3.63 0.04 0.83
C ASP A 199 3.03 0.45 2.19
N LEU A 200 3.05 -0.41 3.22
CA LEU A 200 2.62 -0.02 4.57
C LEU A 200 3.55 1.05 5.17
N TYR A 201 4.86 0.99 4.90
CA TYR A 201 5.79 2.07 5.26
C TYR A 201 5.49 3.38 4.52
N ASN A 202 4.95 3.32 3.31
CA ASN A 202 4.46 4.51 2.61
C ASN A 202 3.24 5.11 3.30
N GLN A 203 2.30 4.24 3.69
CA GLN A 203 1.00 4.63 4.23
C GLN A 203 1.06 5.16 5.66
N ALA A 204 1.92 4.57 6.50
CA ALA A 204 1.86 4.76 7.94
C ALA A 204 3.22 5.09 8.55
N SER A 205 3.24 5.40 9.84
CA SER A 205 4.49 5.62 10.57
C SER A 205 5.37 4.35 10.52
N PRO A 206 6.71 4.49 10.60
CA PRO A 206 7.63 3.36 10.43
C PRO A 206 7.34 2.17 11.34
N ILE A 207 6.88 2.40 12.58
CA ILE A 207 6.64 1.32 13.54
C ILE A 207 5.63 0.29 13.03
N HIS A 208 4.56 0.71 12.35
CA HIS A 208 3.55 -0.21 11.83
C HIS A 208 4.12 -1.11 10.75
N SER A 209 4.90 -0.56 9.82
CA SER A 209 5.57 -1.36 8.78
C SER A 209 6.54 -2.40 9.37
N ARG A 210 7.18 -2.08 10.51
CA ARG A 210 8.11 -3.01 11.18
C ARG A 210 7.39 -4.13 11.94
N ARG A 211 6.12 -3.94 12.33
CA ARG A 211 5.29 -4.97 12.97
C ARG A 211 4.55 -5.86 11.99
N PHE A 212 4.44 -5.45 10.73
CA PHE A 212 3.79 -6.25 9.70
C PHE A 212 4.39 -7.64 9.49
N PRO A 213 5.72 -7.83 9.41
CA PRO A 213 6.31 -9.17 9.29
C PRO A 213 5.89 -10.13 10.39
N GLU A 214 5.95 -9.67 11.65
CA GLU A 214 5.54 -10.42 12.83
C GLU A 214 4.04 -10.78 12.76
N ALA A 215 3.19 -9.79 12.43
CA ALA A 215 1.76 -10.01 12.25
C ALA A 215 1.44 -10.98 11.10
N LEU A 216 2.20 -10.96 10.02
CA LEU A 216 2.02 -11.86 8.88
C LEU A 216 2.40 -13.29 9.21
N ALA A 217 3.46 -13.48 10.00
CA ALA A 217 3.83 -14.78 10.53
C ALA A 217 2.70 -15.34 11.43
N ILE A 218 2.12 -14.53 12.30
CA ILE A 218 0.97 -14.91 13.15
C ILE A 218 -0.24 -15.29 12.30
N ALA A 219 -0.64 -14.45 11.33
CA ALA A 219 -1.77 -14.73 10.45
C ALA A 219 -1.62 -16.08 9.72
N ARG A 220 -0.42 -16.35 9.19
CA ARG A 220 -0.12 -17.59 8.47
C ARG A 220 -0.06 -18.79 9.40
N GLY A 221 0.51 -18.64 10.60
CA GLY A 221 0.48 -19.65 11.65
C GLY A 221 -0.94 -20.02 12.09
N GLY A 222 -1.85 -19.05 12.04
CA GLY A 222 -3.30 -19.24 12.24
C GLY A 222 -4.06 -19.78 11.03
N GLY A 223 -3.38 -20.12 9.92
CA GLY A 223 -4.00 -20.71 8.72
C GLY A 223 -4.58 -19.72 7.71
N LEU A 224 -4.43 -18.40 7.90
CA LEU A 224 -4.78 -17.43 6.87
C LEU A 224 -3.76 -17.50 5.72
N THR A 225 -4.24 -17.32 4.49
CA THR A 225 -3.41 -17.36 3.28
C THR A 225 -3.73 -16.22 2.31
N GLY A 226 -2.80 -15.96 1.38
CA GLY A 226 -2.92 -14.96 0.32
C GLY A 226 -3.27 -13.56 0.83
N VAL A 227 -4.06 -12.84 0.04
CA VAL A 227 -4.50 -11.47 0.32
C VAL A 227 -5.16 -11.30 1.69
N LYS A 228 -5.88 -12.31 2.19
CA LYS A 228 -6.53 -12.24 3.52
C LYS A 228 -5.51 -12.22 4.65
N ALA A 229 -4.44 -13.02 4.55
CA ALA A 229 -3.35 -12.99 5.53
C ALA A 229 -2.64 -11.64 5.52
N ILE A 230 -2.38 -11.10 4.33
CA ILE A 230 -1.77 -9.78 4.15
C ILE A 230 -2.64 -8.68 4.76
N ALA A 231 -3.93 -8.63 4.40
CA ALA A 231 -4.88 -7.63 4.91
C ALA A 231 -5.01 -7.69 6.43
N TRP A 232 -5.10 -8.91 7.00
CA TRP A 232 -5.12 -9.12 8.44
C TRP A 232 -3.83 -8.59 9.08
N ALA A 233 -2.66 -8.96 8.56
CA ALA A 233 -1.38 -8.56 9.12
C ALA A 233 -1.17 -7.05 9.09
N ARG A 234 -1.54 -6.41 7.98
CA ARG A 234 -1.50 -4.95 7.84
C ARG A 234 -2.42 -4.26 8.84
N THR A 235 -3.59 -4.83 9.11
CA THR A 235 -4.54 -4.32 10.10
C THR A 235 -4.01 -4.48 11.52
N ALA A 236 -3.54 -5.69 11.86
CA ALA A 236 -2.96 -6.02 13.15
C ALA A 236 -1.75 -5.15 13.51
N SER A 237 -0.97 -4.73 12.52
CA SER A 237 0.22 -3.87 12.71
C SER A 237 -0.07 -2.51 13.35
N PHE A 238 -1.33 -2.08 13.39
CA PHE A 238 -1.75 -0.87 14.08
C PHE A 238 -2.09 -1.09 15.55
N TYR A 239 -2.19 -2.34 16.02
CA TYR A 239 -2.52 -2.69 17.39
C TYR A 239 -1.25 -2.88 18.20
N LEU A 240 -0.90 -1.87 18.99
CA LEU A 240 0.35 -1.82 19.74
C LEU A 240 0.08 -1.66 21.24
N ASN A 241 0.93 -2.29 22.05
CA ASN A 241 0.96 -2.05 23.50
C ASN A 241 1.76 -0.77 23.83
N ALA A 242 1.86 -0.46 25.13
CA ALA A 242 2.59 0.73 25.61
C ALA A 242 4.10 0.74 25.27
N ASN A 243 4.68 -0.41 24.92
CA ASN A 243 6.08 -0.56 24.51
C ASN A 243 6.26 -0.54 22.98
N ASN A 244 5.21 -0.24 22.21
CA ASN A 244 5.19 -0.34 20.74
C ASN A 244 5.42 -1.76 20.21
N GLU A 245 5.05 -2.78 20.98
CA GLU A 245 5.05 -4.18 20.55
C GLU A 245 3.68 -4.55 20.00
N LEU A 246 3.65 -5.52 19.09
CA LEU A 246 2.42 -6.02 18.50
C LEU A 246 1.55 -6.68 19.59
N ASP A 247 0.34 -6.17 19.78
CA ASP A 247 -0.61 -6.73 20.76
C ASP A 247 -2.03 -6.57 20.20
N VAL A 248 -2.50 -7.59 19.48
CA VAL A 248 -3.81 -7.56 18.81
C VAL A 248 -4.97 -7.70 19.81
N GLU A 249 -4.72 -8.26 20.99
CA GLU A 249 -5.76 -8.55 21.97
C GLU A 249 -5.98 -7.39 22.95
N ASN A 250 -4.90 -6.80 23.46
CA ASN A 250 -4.94 -5.77 24.49
C ASN A 250 -4.30 -4.44 24.07
N GLY A 251 -3.70 -4.39 22.87
CA GLY A 251 -3.11 -3.18 22.33
C GLY A 251 -4.17 -2.17 21.88
N SER A 252 -3.73 -0.91 21.75
CA SER A 252 -4.55 0.17 21.22
C SER A 252 -4.38 0.28 19.71
N ASN A 253 -5.44 0.67 18.99
CA ASN A 253 -5.34 0.93 17.56
C ASN A 253 -4.76 2.32 17.29
N HIS A 254 -3.62 2.38 16.59
CA HIS A 254 -2.92 3.63 16.25
C HIS A 254 -3.20 4.13 14.83
N ALA A 255 -4.20 3.58 14.13
CA ALA A 255 -4.58 3.96 12.77
C ALA A 255 -5.43 5.25 12.69
N THR A 256 -5.06 6.30 13.44
CA THR A 256 -5.89 7.50 13.65
C THR A 256 -6.40 8.14 12.35
N GLY A 257 -5.56 8.23 11.31
CA GLY A 257 -5.95 8.76 10.00
C GLY A 257 -6.99 7.91 9.26
N LEU A 258 -6.93 6.58 9.39
CA LEU A 258 -7.89 5.65 8.78
C LEU A 258 -9.21 5.62 9.56
N LEU A 259 -9.15 5.68 10.89
CA LEU A 259 -10.34 5.76 11.74
C LEU A 259 -11.16 7.04 11.47
N GLY A 260 -10.49 8.17 11.20
CA GLY A 260 -11.14 9.42 10.83
C GLY A 260 -12.01 9.33 9.56
N VAL A 261 -11.68 8.45 8.62
CA VAL A 261 -12.50 8.19 7.42
C VAL A 261 -13.84 7.59 7.80
N CYS A 262 -13.85 6.53 8.59
CA CYS A 262 -15.08 5.83 8.97
C CYS A 262 -15.97 6.66 9.89
N ILE A 263 -15.37 7.44 10.80
CA ILE A 263 -16.09 8.38 11.66
C ILE A 263 -16.80 9.43 10.81
N ARG A 264 -16.10 10.06 9.86
CA ARG A 264 -16.69 11.07 8.97
C ARG A 264 -17.81 10.49 8.11
N GLU A 265 -17.65 9.27 7.63
CA GLU A 265 -18.65 8.56 6.83
C GLU A 265 -19.81 7.98 7.66
N ASN A 266 -19.80 8.19 8.99
CA ASN A 266 -20.80 7.71 9.93
C ASN A 266 -21.06 6.19 9.79
N LEU A 267 -19.99 5.42 9.60
CA LEU A 267 -20.07 3.98 9.45
C LEU A 267 -20.22 3.31 10.82
N VAL A 268 -21.27 2.50 10.99
CA VAL A 268 -21.49 1.71 12.21
C VAL A 268 -20.69 0.40 12.13
N ILE A 269 -19.39 0.49 12.33
CA ILE A 269 -18.43 -0.63 12.27
C ILE A 269 -17.44 -0.58 13.42
N THR A 270 -16.72 -1.67 13.67
CA THR A 270 -15.61 -1.69 14.63
C THR A 270 -14.41 -0.93 14.07
N GLU A 271 -13.49 -0.49 14.94
CA GLU A 271 -12.21 0.09 14.51
C GLU A 271 -11.42 -0.88 13.63
N TRP A 272 -11.43 -2.17 14.01
CA TRP A 272 -10.82 -3.23 13.20
C TRP A 272 -11.41 -3.26 11.80
N ASN A 273 -12.74 -3.33 11.68
CA ASN A 273 -13.40 -3.42 10.37
C ASN A 273 -13.19 -2.16 9.53
N CYS A 274 -13.03 -1.00 10.17
CA CYS A 274 -12.67 0.23 9.49
C CYS A 274 -11.30 0.11 8.83
N VAL A 275 -10.27 -0.21 9.61
CA VAL A 275 -8.89 -0.33 9.11
C VAL A 275 -8.77 -1.48 8.11
N TYR A 276 -9.35 -2.65 8.43
CA TYR A 276 -9.28 -3.85 7.59
C TYR A 276 -9.83 -3.64 6.18
N ARG A 277 -10.90 -2.86 6.02
CA ARG A 277 -11.46 -2.58 4.69
C ARG A 277 -10.47 -1.84 3.79
N ASP A 278 -9.78 -0.83 4.31
CA ASP A 278 -8.75 -0.12 3.53
C ASP A 278 -7.52 -1.00 3.30
N GLN A 279 -7.05 -1.72 4.33
CA GLN A 279 -5.90 -2.61 4.20
C GLN A 279 -6.15 -3.76 3.21
N LEU A 280 -7.38 -4.30 3.17
CA LEU A 280 -7.79 -5.29 2.19
C LEU A 280 -7.76 -4.73 0.78
N ARG A 281 -8.34 -3.55 0.55
CA ARG A 281 -8.31 -2.88 -0.76
C ARG A 281 -6.87 -2.67 -1.26
N ARG A 282 -5.95 -2.24 -0.38
CA ARG A 282 -4.54 -2.02 -0.72
C ARG A 282 -3.80 -3.33 -1.01
N ALA A 283 -4.07 -4.38 -0.23
CA ALA A 283 -3.53 -5.73 -0.51
C ALA A 283 -4.03 -6.30 -1.84
N GLU A 284 -5.32 -6.17 -2.15
CA GLU A 284 -5.92 -6.60 -3.43
C GLU A 284 -5.34 -5.83 -4.62
N ALA A 285 -5.14 -4.52 -4.47
CA ALA A 285 -4.50 -3.68 -5.47
C ALA A 285 -3.08 -4.18 -5.79
N ILE A 286 -2.26 -4.43 -4.77
CA ILE A 286 -0.90 -4.95 -4.95
C ILE A 286 -0.91 -6.33 -5.62
N ALA A 287 -1.74 -7.25 -5.13
CA ALA A 287 -1.87 -8.59 -5.71
C ALA A 287 -2.29 -8.54 -7.19
N SER A 288 -3.21 -7.63 -7.54
CA SER A 288 -3.64 -7.39 -8.92
C SER A 288 -2.48 -6.97 -9.82
N VAL A 289 -1.61 -6.06 -9.36
CA VAL A 289 -0.41 -5.64 -10.11
C VAL A 289 0.55 -6.81 -10.32
N ILE A 290 0.87 -7.57 -9.27
CA ILE A 290 1.75 -8.74 -9.35
C ILE A 290 1.20 -9.76 -10.36
N ASN A 291 -0.10 -10.05 -10.30
CA ASN A 291 -0.75 -11.00 -11.19
C ASN A 291 -0.70 -10.56 -12.67
N LYS A 292 -0.86 -9.26 -12.96
CA LYS A 292 -0.71 -8.72 -14.32
C LYS A 292 0.70 -8.92 -14.86
N TYR A 293 1.72 -8.69 -14.05
CA TYR A 293 3.12 -8.95 -14.44
C TYR A 293 3.38 -10.44 -14.70
N ILE A 294 2.86 -11.32 -13.85
CA ILE A 294 2.96 -12.78 -14.04
C ILE A 294 2.25 -13.21 -15.33
N GLN A 295 1.08 -12.64 -15.63
CA GLN A 295 0.32 -12.93 -16.84
C GLN A 295 1.14 -12.60 -18.10
N ILE A 296 1.71 -11.39 -18.16
CA ILE A 296 2.53 -10.94 -19.30
C ILE A 296 3.76 -11.82 -19.45
N ALA A 297 4.44 -12.13 -18.34
CA ALA A 297 5.62 -13.01 -18.33
C ALA A 297 5.30 -14.40 -18.91
N LYS A 298 4.16 -14.99 -18.53
CA LYS A 298 3.72 -16.29 -19.06
C LYS A 298 3.40 -16.23 -20.55
N GLN A 299 2.73 -15.17 -21.00
CA GLN A 299 2.37 -14.99 -22.41
C GLN A 299 3.60 -14.82 -23.31
N GLN A 300 4.58 -14.03 -22.86
CA GLN A 300 5.86 -13.88 -23.57
C GLN A 300 6.62 -15.20 -23.69
N LYS A 301 6.67 -16.00 -22.62
CA LYS A 301 7.30 -17.32 -22.65
C LYS A 301 6.64 -18.26 -23.66
N ASN A 302 5.30 -18.25 -23.72
CA ASN A 302 4.55 -19.10 -24.65
C ASN A 302 4.76 -18.69 -26.12
N GLN A 303 4.87 -17.39 -26.40
CA GLN A 303 5.17 -16.89 -27.76
C GLN A 303 6.53 -17.39 -28.25
N VAL A 304 7.57 -17.31 -27.41
CA VAL A 304 8.92 -17.82 -27.75
C VAL A 304 8.89 -19.31 -28.07
N THR A 305 8.19 -20.11 -27.26
CA THR A 305 8.12 -21.57 -27.47
C THR A 305 7.25 -22.02 -28.65
N SER A 306 6.40 -21.15 -29.19
CA SER A 306 5.53 -21.45 -30.35
C SER A 306 6.14 -21.06 -31.71
N SER A 307 7.30 -20.43 -31.69
CA SER A 307 8.05 -19.99 -32.89
C SER A 307 9.23 -20.89 -33.23
N ASP A 308 9.44 -21.96 -32.46
CA ASP A 308 10.40 -23.05 -32.69
C ASP A 308 9.67 -24.30 -33.23
#